data_AF-A0A151RTH2-F1
#
_entry.id   AF-A0A151RTH2-F1
#
_cell.length_a   1.000
_cell.length_b   1.000
_cell.length_c   1.000
_cell.angle_alpha   90.00
_cell.angle_beta   90.00
_cell.angle_gamma   90.00
#
_symmetry.space_group_name_H-M   'P 1'
#
loop_
_entity.id
_entity.type
_entity.pdbx_description
1 polymer ?
#
loop_
_entity_poly.entity_id
_entity_poly.type
_entity_poly.pdbx_seq_one_letter_code
_entity_poly.pdbx_strand_id
1 'polypeptide(L)'
;LKNYRENGFASTLESTKEMTIEIDIKPKFNEKRKIHRKKTFIESRFEQFLKYENMFDFLFDSNKFKTLGEDELKKYCINLEKILSFEDHSDIDGLDLFSKLNLLKEILTHEINTPLKILNYIKRSCSFPNIYIAYRILLTLLVTIVTTERSFAKLKLIKSYLRSTMLQDRLNELAILSIESEMLELLNYKTLINNVVAQNTRKIT
;
A
#
# COMPACT_ATOMS: atom_id res chain seq x y z
N LEU A 1 0.90 -39.18 -16.35
CA LEU A 1 0.81 -38.00 -15.43
C LEU A 1 -0.03 -36.83 -15.96
N LYS A 2 0.10 -36.43 -17.24
CA LYS A 2 -0.73 -35.36 -17.85
C LYS A 2 -2.25 -35.67 -17.79
N ASN A 3 -2.66 -36.88 -18.19
CA ASN A 3 -4.06 -37.33 -18.14
C ASN A 3 -4.66 -37.40 -16.72
N TYR A 4 -3.82 -37.59 -15.69
CA TYR A 4 -4.30 -37.61 -14.30
C TYR A 4 -4.59 -36.21 -13.75
N ARG A 5 -3.89 -35.17 -14.25
CA ARG A 5 -4.13 -33.79 -13.84
C ARG A 5 -5.45 -33.23 -14.38
N GLU A 6 -5.89 -33.69 -15.55
CA GLU A 6 -7.12 -33.23 -16.19
C GLU A 6 -8.34 -34.04 -15.72
N ASN A 7 -8.25 -35.38 -15.76
CA ASN A 7 -9.41 -36.26 -15.52
C ASN A 7 -9.24 -37.21 -14.31
N GLY A 8 -8.03 -37.33 -13.78
CA GLY A 8 -7.71 -38.32 -12.73
C GLY A 8 -8.45 -38.05 -11.43
N PHE A 9 -8.53 -36.78 -11.01
CA PHE A 9 -9.22 -36.42 -9.76
C PHE A 9 -10.71 -36.78 -9.79
N ALA A 10 -11.40 -36.51 -10.90
CA ALA A 10 -12.83 -36.83 -11.06
C ALA A 10 -13.07 -38.34 -11.04
N SER A 11 -12.28 -39.10 -11.81
CA SER A 11 -12.34 -40.56 -11.84
C SER A 11 -12.08 -41.16 -10.45
N THR A 12 -11.07 -40.69 -9.71
CA THR A 12 -10.82 -41.18 -8.35
C THR A 12 -11.93 -40.84 -7.37
N LEU A 13 -12.62 -39.72 -7.57
CA LEU A 13 -13.73 -39.28 -6.71
C LEU A 13 -14.99 -40.13 -6.95
N GLU A 14 -15.23 -40.54 -8.20
CA GLU A 14 -16.29 -41.49 -8.57
C GLU A 14 -16.03 -42.86 -7.90
N SER A 15 -14.82 -43.41 -8.09
CA SER A 15 -14.45 -44.71 -7.52
C SER A 15 -14.44 -44.72 -5.99
N THR A 16 -14.07 -43.62 -5.33
CA THR A 16 -14.16 -43.55 -3.86
C THR A 16 -15.60 -43.50 -3.37
N LYS A 17 -16.52 -42.86 -4.11
CA LYS A 17 -17.95 -42.88 -3.75
C LYS A 17 -18.50 -44.29 -3.86
N GLU A 18 -18.20 -45.00 -4.95
CA GLU A 18 -18.62 -46.39 -5.16
C GLU A 18 -18.13 -47.29 -4.03
N MET A 19 -16.84 -47.24 -3.68
CA MET A 19 -16.29 -48.02 -2.56
C MET A 19 -16.92 -47.67 -1.20
N THR A 20 -17.23 -46.39 -0.94
CA THR A 20 -17.87 -46.01 0.33
C THR A 20 -19.32 -46.48 0.44
N ILE A 21 -20.02 -46.58 -0.69
CA ILE A 21 -21.37 -47.14 -0.76
C ILE A 21 -21.32 -48.65 -0.54
N GLU A 22 -20.32 -49.35 -1.09
CA GLU A 22 -20.11 -50.79 -0.85
C GLU A 22 -19.81 -51.12 0.61
N ILE A 23 -19.11 -50.22 1.33
CA ILE A 23 -18.74 -50.42 2.75
C ILE A 23 -19.84 -49.88 3.70
N ASP A 24 -20.99 -49.44 3.17
CA ASP A 24 -22.13 -48.89 3.91
C ASP A 24 -21.77 -47.68 4.82
N ILE A 25 -20.75 -46.92 4.42
CA ILE A 25 -20.30 -45.71 5.11
C ILE A 25 -20.80 -44.50 4.34
N LYS A 26 -21.61 -43.65 4.97
CA LYS A 26 -22.08 -42.41 4.35
C LYS A 26 -20.91 -41.49 4.00
N PRO A 27 -20.63 -41.20 2.72
CA PRO A 27 -19.52 -40.35 2.33
C PRO A 27 -19.77 -38.91 2.79
N LYS A 28 -18.96 -38.42 3.73
CA LYS A 28 -18.99 -37.03 4.19
C LYS A 28 -17.78 -36.28 3.64
N PHE A 29 -17.95 -35.69 2.46
CA PHE A 29 -16.94 -34.79 1.91
C PHE A 29 -17.08 -33.41 2.56
N ASN A 30 -15.98 -32.85 3.04
CA ASN A 30 -15.96 -31.46 3.47
C ASN A 30 -16.26 -30.58 2.26
N GLU A 31 -17.31 -29.78 2.34
CA GLU A 31 -17.61 -28.79 1.29
C GLU A 31 -16.40 -27.87 1.09
N LYS A 32 -16.11 -27.53 -0.17
CA LYS A 32 -15.11 -26.51 -0.48
C LYS A 32 -15.49 -25.24 0.27
N ARG A 33 -14.67 -24.87 1.26
CA ARG A 33 -14.87 -23.68 2.09
C ARG A 33 -15.05 -22.46 1.17
N LYS A 34 -16.26 -21.86 1.17
CA LYS A 34 -16.53 -20.61 0.46
C LYS A 34 -15.81 -19.48 1.20
N ILE A 35 -14.67 -19.02 0.66
CA ILE A 35 -13.91 -17.92 1.27
C ILE A 35 -14.61 -16.61 0.91
N HIS A 36 -15.32 -16.01 1.87
CA HIS A 36 -15.76 -14.62 1.75
C HIS A 36 -14.56 -13.69 1.98
N ARG A 37 -14.01 -13.15 0.89
CA ARG A 37 -12.92 -12.17 0.97
C ARG A 37 -13.52 -10.80 1.30
N LYS A 38 -13.04 -10.13 2.36
CA LYS A 38 -13.18 -8.67 2.53
C LYS A 38 -12.33 -7.93 1.49
N LYS A 39 -12.66 -8.10 0.20
CA LYS A 39 -11.96 -7.47 -0.93
C LYS A 39 -12.37 -6.00 -1.07
N THR A 40 -13.63 -5.70 -0.74
CA THR A 40 -14.31 -4.43 -0.96
C THR A 40 -13.69 -3.23 -0.23
N PHE A 41 -13.27 -3.38 1.02
CA PHE A 41 -12.68 -2.28 1.79
C PHE A 41 -11.34 -1.80 1.22
N ILE A 42 -10.50 -2.75 0.77
CA ILE A 42 -9.17 -2.46 0.26
C ILE A 42 -9.26 -1.86 -1.14
N GLU A 43 -10.12 -2.42 -2.01
CA GLU A 43 -10.40 -1.85 -3.33
C GLU A 43 -10.87 -0.39 -3.20
N SER A 44 -11.78 -0.09 -2.27
CA SER A 44 -12.22 1.29 -2.01
C SER A 44 -11.07 2.24 -1.60
N ARG A 45 -10.12 1.77 -0.80
CA ARG A 45 -8.96 2.59 -0.39
C ARG A 45 -7.97 2.80 -1.54
N PHE A 46 -7.73 1.79 -2.37
CA PHE A 46 -6.91 1.94 -3.58
C PHE A 46 -7.52 2.92 -4.58
N GLU A 47 -8.83 2.88 -4.78
CA GLU A 47 -9.54 3.85 -5.62
C GLU A 47 -9.40 5.29 -5.08
N GLN A 48 -9.40 5.47 -3.75
CA GLN A 48 -9.12 6.76 -3.14
C GLN A 48 -7.68 7.22 -3.43
N PHE A 49 -6.71 6.31 -3.32
CA PHE A 49 -5.32 6.62 -3.65
C PHE A 49 -5.12 7.01 -5.11
N LEU A 50 -5.76 6.32 -6.06
CA LEU A 50 -5.71 6.68 -7.48
C LEU A 50 -6.31 8.08 -7.74
N LYS A 51 -7.37 8.46 -7.00
CA LYS A 51 -7.91 9.82 -7.07
C LYS A 51 -6.87 10.84 -6.63
N TYR A 52 -6.21 10.62 -5.50
CA TYR A 52 -5.16 11.52 -5.02
C TYR A 52 -3.95 11.58 -5.95
N GLU A 53 -3.54 10.46 -6.54
CA GLU A 53 -2.45 10.44 -7.52
C GLU A 53 -2.78 11.34 -8.72
N ASN A 54 -3.96 11.17 -9.32
CA ASN A 54 -4.42 12.01 -10.43
C ASN A 54 -4.51 13.51 -10.08
N MET A 55 -4.77 13.84 -8.81
CA MET A 55 -4.86 15.23 -8.34
C MET A 55 -3.50 15.91 -8.30
N PHE A 56 -2.46 15.20 -7.87
CA PHE A 56 -1.11 15.75 -7.72
C PHE A 56 -0.17 15.37 -8.87
N ASP A 57 -0.65 14.63 -9.87
CA ASP A 57 0.12 14.16 -11.02
C ASP A 57 0.91 15.27 -11.73
N PHE A 58 0.31 16.47 -11.84
CA PHE A 58 0.97 17.64 -12.43
C PHE A 58 2.17 18.17 -11.65
N LEU A 59 2.29 17.85 -10.36
CA LEU A 59 3.43 18.20 -9.48
C LEU A 59 4.47 17.09 -9.41
N PHE A 60 4.12 15.88 -9.83
CA PHE A 60 5.01 14.72 -9.76
C PHE A 60 6.03 14.72 -10.89
N ASP A 61 5.58 14.95 -12.13
CA ASP A 61 6.45 15.01 -13.29
C ASP A 61 6.87 16.45 -13.62
N SER A 62 8.15 16.74 -13.36
CA SER A 62 8.75 18.05 -13.68
C SER A 62 8.69 18.42 -15.17
N ASN A 63 8.66 17.44 -16.08
CA ASN A 63 8.53 17.70 -17.51
C ASN A 63 7.11 18.11 -17.84
N LYS A 64 6.12 17.35 -17.34
CA LYS A 64 4.69 17.69 -17.46
C LYS A 64 4.40 19.07 -16.87
N PHE A 65 4.97 19.36 -15.70
CA PHE A 65 4.86 20.66 -15.05
C PHE A 65 5.39 21.80 -15.94
N LYS A 66 6.55 21.61 -16.59
CA LYS A 66 7.15 22.61 -17.50
C LYS A 66 6.33 22.81 -18.78
N THR A 67 5.79 21.74 -19.35
CA THR A 67 5.00 21.81 -20.60
C THR A 67 3.56 22.26 -20.41
N LEU A 68 3.06 22.29 -19.18
CA LEU A 68 1.65 22.58 -18.89
C LEU A 68 1.31 24.04 -19.18
N GLY A 69 0.24 24.25 -19.95
CA GLY A 69 -0.30 25.59 -20.22
C GLY A 69 -0.78 26.30 -18.95
N GLU A 70 -0.76 27.63 -18.98
CA GLU A 70 -1.15 28.45 -17.82
C GLU A 70 -2.60 28.22 -17.40
N ASP A 71 -3.52 28.14 -18.37
CA ASP A 71 -4.95 27.92 -18.10
C ASP A 71 -5.21 26.57 -17.44
N GLU A 72 -4.51 25.53 -17.88
CA GLU A 72 -4.61 24.19 -17.31
C GLU A 72 -4.03 24.16 -15.89
N LEU A 73 -2.85 24.76 -15.69
CA LEU A 73 -2.21 24.84 -14.37
C LEU A 73 -3.12 25.55 -13.36
N LYS A 74 -3.75 26.66 -13.78
CA LYS A 74 -4.71 27.38 -12.94
C LYS A 74 -5.90 26.50 -12.56
N LYS A 75 -6.45 25.74 -13.51
CA LYS A 75 -7.53 24.79 -13.25
C LYS A 75 -7.12 23.72 -12.24
N TYR A 76 -5.90 23.17 -12.34
CA TYR A 76 -5.39 22.20 -11.37
C TYR A 76 -5.23 22.80 -9.97
N CYS A 77 -4.71 24.03 -9.85
CA CYS A 77 -4.53 24.69 -8.56
C CYS A 77 -5.87 24.98 -7.86
N ILE A 78 -6.87 25.48 -8.60
CA ILE A 78 -8.22 25.73 -8.06
C ILE A 78 -8.89 24.41 -7.67
N ASN A 79 -8.70 23.35 -8.45
CA ASN A 79 -9.22 22.04 -8.10
C ASN A 79 -8.57 21.52 -6.80
N LEU A 80 -7.26 21.69 -6.66
CA LEU A 80 -6.52 21.28 -5.47
C LEU A 80 -7.00 22.01 -4.21
N GLU A 81 -7.21 23.32 -4.30
CA GLU A 81 -7.80 24.11 -3.21
C GLU A 81 -9.16 23.56 -2.77
N LYS A 82 -10.06 23.24 -3.72
CA LYS A 82 -11.39 22.67 -3.42
C LYS A 82 -11.33 21.29 -2.77
N ILE A 83 -10.30 20.51 -3.08
CA ILE A 83 -10.14 19.16 -2.50
C ILE A 83 -9.57 19.26 -1.09
N LEU A 84 -8.69 20.22 -0.87
CA LEU A 84 -8.06 20.50 0.43
C LEU A 84 -8.84 21.55 1.24
N SER A 85 -10.07 21.85 0.83
CA SER A 85 -10.99 22.67 1.60
C SER A 85 -11.93 21.78 2.40
N PHE A 86 -12.04 22.08 3.69
CA PHE A 86 -13.05 21.51 4.55
C PHE A 86 -13.87 22.65 5.13
N GLU A 87 -15.17 22.66 4.84
CA GLU A 87 -16.09 23.75 5.19
C GLU A 87 -15.59 25.09 4.65
N ASP A 88 -15.20 26.01 5.54
CA ASP A 88 -14.77 27.38 5.21
C ASP A 88 -13.25 27.57 5.25
N HIS A 89 -12.49 26.50 5.47
CA HIS A 89 -11.03 26.56 5.57
C HIS A 89 -10.37 25.71 4.49
N SER A 90 -9.47 26.33 3.71
CA SER A 90 -8.60 25.64 2.78
C SER A 90 -7.17 25.57 3.33
N ASP A 91 -6.53 24.41 3.17
CA ASP A 91 -5.11 24.25 3.52
C ASP A 91 -4.19 25.06 2.59
N ILE A 92 -4.69 25.40 1.38
CA ILE A 92 -3.93 26.04 0.32
C ILE A 92 -4.83 27.03 -0.44
N ASP A 93 -4.30 28.23 -0.73
CA ASP A 93 -4.90 29.17 -1.69
C ASP A 93 -4.42 28.82 -3.12
N GLY A 94 -5.37 28.46 -3.98
CA GLY A 94 -5.10 28.00 -5.34
C GLY A 94 -4.60 29.11 -6.28
N LEU A 95 -5.00 30.37 -6.07
CA LEU A 95 -4.52 31.50 -6.88
C LEU A 95 -3.08 31.88 -6.51
N ASP A 96 -2.78 31.89 -5.21
CA ASP A 96 -1.42 32.09 -4.72
C ASP A 96 -0.49 30.93 -5.14
N LEU A 97 -0.99 29.69 -5.05
CA LEU A 97 -0.26 28.50 -5.52
C LEU A 97 0.10 28.62 -7.00
N PHE A 98 -0.87 28.98 -7.87
CA PHE A 98 -0.64 29.16 -9.30
C PHE A 98 0.45 30.20 -9.59
N SER A 99 0.34 31.38 -8.97
CA SER A 99 1.28 32.49 -9.18
C SER A 99 2.71 32.11 -8.77
N LYS A 100 2.84 31.44 -7.61
CA LYS A 100 4.14 30.97 -7.11
C LYS A 100 4.68 29.81 -7.94
N LEU A 101 3.84 28.92 -8.45
CA LEU A 101 4.27 27.81 -9.30
C LEU A 101 4.82 28.31 -10.65
N ASN A 102 4.23 29.36 -11.23
CA ASN A 102 4.79 29.99 -12.43
C ASN A 102 6.17 30.58 -12.18
N LEU A 103 6.37 31.27 -11.06
CA LEU A 103 7.69 31.74 -10.67
C LEU A 103 8.66 30.56 -10.46
N LEU A 104 8.19 29.47 -9.85
CA LEU A 104 8.99 28.28 -9.64
C LEU A 104 9.35 27.58 -10.96
N LYS A 105 8.51 27.62 -12.01
CA LYS A 105 8.85 27.11 -13.35
C LYS A 105 10.06 27.85 -13.94
N GLU A 106 10.11 29.17 -13.79
CA GLU A 106 11.21 29.99 -14.32
C GLU A 106 12.51 29.75 -13.56
N ILE A 107 12.42 29.50 -12.25
CA ILE A 107 13.58 29.25 -11.38
C ILE A 107 14.11 27.82 -11.53
N LEU A 108 13.29 26.85 -11.97
CA LEU A 108 13.66 25.44 -12.02
C LEU A 108 14.65 25.12 -13.15
N THR A 109 15.95 25.07 -12.82
CA THR A 109 16.98 24.54 -13.71
C THR A 109 16.78 23.04 -13.97
N HIS A 110 17.43 22.49 -15.00
CA HIS A 110 17.31 21.06 -15.38
C HIS A 110 17.73 20.07 -14.27
N GLU A 111 18.47 20.53 -13.24
CA GLU A 111 19.03 19.67 -12.19
C GLU A 111 18.04 19.32 -11.06
N ILE A 112 17.00 20.13 -10.87
CA ILE A 112 16.01 19.98 -9.79
C ILE A 112 14.72 19.36 -10.35
N ASN A 113 14.79 18.11 -10.81
CA ASN A 113 13.64 17.42 -11.42
C ASN A 113 12.83 16.55 -10.44
N THR A 114 13.41 16.18 -9.29
CA THR A 114 12.75 15.27 -8.33
C THR A 114 11.93 16.04 -7.30
N PRO A 115 10.68 15.64 -6.98
CA PRO A 115 9.85 16.31 -5.95
C PRO A 115 10.54 16.49 -4.59
N LEU A 116 11.38 15.53 -4.17
CA LEU A 116 12.19 15.64 -2.95
C LEU A 116 13.24 16.75 -3.02
N LYS A 117 13.88 16.92 -4.18
CA LYS A 117 14.87 18.00 -4.40
C LYS A 117 14.18 19.35 -4.42
N ILE A 118 13.02 19.44 -5.07
CA ILE A 118 12.18 20.64 -5.12
C ILE A 118 11.75 21.05 -3.70
N LEU A 119 11.26 20.09 -2.90
CA LEU A 119 10.88 20.38 -1.51
C LEU A 119 12.06 20.89 -0.67
N ASN A 120 13.25 20.29 -0.81
CA ASN A 120 14.45 20.74 -0.10
C ASN A 120 14.91 22.14 -0.55
N TYR A 121 14.73 22.48 -1.83
CA TYR A 121 14.99 23.81 -2.34
C TYR A 121 14.02 24.84 -1.73
N ILE A 122 12.72 24.53 -1.72
CA ILE A 122 11.68 25.41 -1.15
C ILE A 122 11.89 25.59 0.36
N LYS A 123 12.25 24.51 1.07
CA LYS A 123 12.55 24.56 2.50
C LYS A 123 13.68 25.54 2.83
N ARG A 124 14.68 25.66 1.95
CA ARG A 124 15.77 26.63 2.10
C ARG A 124 15.36 28.05 1.76
N SER A 125 14.39 28.22 0.86
CA SER A 125 14.04 29.53 0.29
C SER A 125 12.89 30.24 1.01
N CYS A 126 12.17 29.63 1.95
CA CYS A 126 11.13 30.22 2.83
C CYS A 126 9.98 31.03 2.17
N SER A 127 10.03 31.30 0.87
CA SER A 127 9.12 32.24 0.19
C SER A 127 7.82 31.63 -0.33
N PHE A 128 7.63 30.31 -0.20
CA PHE A 128 6.51 29.60 -0.83
C PHE A 128 5.78 28.63 0.12
N PRO A 129 4.97 29.15 1.07
CA PRO A 129 4.25 28.31 2.03
C PRO A 129 3.25 27.34 1.34
N ASN A 130 2.47 27.82 0.38
CA ASN A 130 1.48 27.00 -0.33
C ASN A 130 2.11 25.88 -1.15
N ILE A 131 3.22 26.16 -1.83
CA ILE A 131 3.97 25.13 -2.57
C ILE A 131 4.57 24.11 -1.59
N TYR A 132 5.13 24.58 -0.47
CA TYR A 132 5.67 23.70 0.56
C TYR A 132 4.62 22.74 1.12
N ILE A 133 3.40 23.24 1.40
CA ILE A 133 2.27 22.42 1.85
C ILE A 133 1.87 21.41 0.76
N ALA A 134 1.71 21.85 -0.49
CA ALA A 134 1.35 20.97 -1.60
C ALA A 134 2.36 19.81 -1.80
N TYR A 135 3.66 20.12 -1.85
CA TYR A 135 4.70 19.09 -2.00
C TYR A 135 4.84 18.19 -0.78
N ARG A 136 4.58 18.71 0.43
CA ARG A 136 4.54 17.88 1.64
C ARG A 136 3.39 16.87 1.62
N ILE A 137 2.19 17.31 1.26
CA ILE A 137 1.02 16.43 1.16
C ILE A 137 1.29 15.37 0.10
N LEU A 138 1.77 15.78 -1.08
CA LEU A 138 2.16 14.88 -2.17
C LEU A 138 3.12 13.78 -1.71
N LEU A 139 4.26 14.14 -1.12
CA LEU A 139 5.27 13.17 -0.70
C LEU A 139 4.75 12.25 0.42
N THR A 140 3.95 12.77 1.34
CA THR A 140 3.35 11.97 2.41
C THR A 140 2.37 10.94 1.84
N LEU A 141 1.53 11.36 0.89
CA LEU A 141 0.60 10.48 0.19
C LEU A 141 1.35 9.38 -0.58
N LEU A 142 2.35 9.73 -1.38
CA LEU A 142 3.16 8.76 -2.12
C LEU A 142 3.80 7.73 -1.21
N VAL A 143 4.40 8.17 -0.09
CA VAL A 143 4.98 7.25 0.89
C VAL A 143 3.91 6.30 1.45
N THR A 144 2.71 6.81 1.78
CA THR A 144 1.63 5.95 2.29
C THR A 144 1.12 4.95 1.24
N ILE A 145 1.04 5.33 -0.03
CA ILE A 145 0.64 4.44 -1.13
C ILE A 145 1.66 3.32 -1.26
N VAL A 146 2.94 3.67 -1.40
CA VAL A 146 4.03 2.69 -1.56
C VAL A 146 4.13 1.74 -0.35
N THR A 147 3.99 2.24 0.89
CA THR A 147 4.03 1.37 2.08
C THR A 147 2.83 0.42 2.13
N THR A 148 1.63 0.90 1.75
CA THR A 148 0.45 0.03 1.68
C THR A 148 0.61 -1.04 0.60
N GLU A 149 1.07 -0.68 -0.60
CA GLU A 149 1.34 -1.65 -1.67
C GLU A 149 2.36 -2.71 -1.25
N ARG A 150 3.48 -2.28 -0.67
CA ARG A 150 4.54 -3.17 -0.19
C ARG A 150 4.02 -4.14 0.88
N SER A 151 3.28 -3.65 1.87
CA SER A 151 2.72 -4.49 2.94
C SER A 151 1.66 -5.47 2.42
N PHE A 152 0.81 -5.04 1.48
CA PHE A 152 -0.15 -5.92 0.83
C PHE A 152 0.50 -6.97 -0.07
N ALA A 153 1.59 -6.63 -0.77
CA ALA A 153 2.36 -7.59 -1.56
C ALA A 153 2.94 -8.70 -0.67
N LYS A 154 3.51 -8.34 0.49
CA LYS A 154 3.97 -9.32 1.50
C LYS A 154 2.83 -10.18 2.02
N LEU A 155 1.69 -9.59 2.38
CA LEU A 155 0.52 -10.34 2.85
C LEU A 155 -0.03 -11.30 1.78
N LYS A 156 -0.04 -10.88 0.52
CA LYS A 156 -0.44 -11.71 -0.62
C LYS A 156 0.50 -12.90 -0.79
N LEU A 157 1.81 -12.70 -0.68
CA LEU A 157 2.80 -13.78 -0.72
C LEU A 157 2.59 -14.77 0.42
N ILE A 158 2.41 -14.30 1.66
CA ILE A 158 2.13 -15.17 2.83
C ILE A 158 0.88 -16.02 2.59
N LYS A 159 -0.22 -15.39 2.16
CA LYS A 159 -1.48 -16.11 1.90
C LYS A 159 -1.37 -17.11 0.75
N SER A 160 -0.63 -16.76 -0.31
CA SER A 160 -0.41 -17.63 -1.46
C SER A 160 0.44 -18.83 -1.09
N TYR A 161 1.55 -18.61 -0.38
CA TYR A 161 2.46 -19.66 0.07
C TYR A 161 1.76 -20.63 1.04
N LEU A 162 0.98 -20.10 2.00
CA LEU A 162 0.32 -20.90 3.03
C LEU A 162 -1.07 -21.46 2.66
N ARG A 163 -1.55 -21.28 1.41
CA ARG A 163 -2.86 -21.78 0.90
C ARG A 163 -4.05 -21.56 1.87
N SER A 164 -4.04 -20.45 2.61
CA SER A 164 -4.43 -20.40 4.03
C SER A 164 -5.86 -20.82 4.42
N THR A 165 -5.92 -21.80 5.34
CA THR A 165 -6.96 -22.03 6.38
C THR A 165 -6.54 -21.51 7.77
N MET A 166 -5.61 -20.55 7.82
CA MET A 166 -4.92 -20.06 9.03
C MET A 166 -5.78 -19.09 9.87
N LEU A 167 -5.59 -19.09 11.19
CA LEU A 167 -6.21 -18.14 12.12
C LEU A 167 -5.71 -16.71 11.88
N GLN A 168 -6.56 -15.72 12.14
CA GLN A 168 -6.28 -14.32 11.87
C GLN A 168 -5.08 -13.79 12.69
N ASP A 169 -4.95 -14.21 13.94
CA ASP A 169 -3.87 -13.74 14.83
C ASP A 169 -2.49 -14.14 14.29
N ARG A 170 -2.32 -15.44 13.98
CA ARG A 170 -1.06 -15.93 13.41
C ARG A 170 -0.74 -15.29 12.05
N LEU A 171 -1.77 -14.99 11.25
CA LEU A 171 -1.57 -14.30 9.97
C LEU A 171 -1.06 -12.87 10.18
N ASN A 172 -1.64 -12.14 11.14
CA ASN A 172 -1.22 -10.79 11.47
C ASN A 172 0.22 -10.78 12.00
N GLU A 173 0.58 -11.69 12.90
CA GLU A 173 1.96 -11.84 13.41
C GLU A 173 2.96 -12.09 12.28
N LEU A 174 2.67 -13.04 11.37
CA LEU A 174 3.56 -13.36 10.27
C LEU A 174 3.66 -12.21 9.25
N ALA A 175 2.57 -11.46 9.06
CA ALA A 175 2.57 -10.27 8.22
C ALA A 175 3.47 -9.18 8.79
N ILE A 176 3.39 -8.92 10.11
CA ILE A 176 4.26 -7.95 10.80
C ILE A 176 5.73 -8.36 10.64
N LEU A 177 6.06 -9.63 10.91
CA LEU A 177 7.43 -10.14 10.74
C LEU A 177 7.95 -10.00 9.31
N SER A 178 7.08 -10.17 8.30
CA SER A 178 7.46 -10.09 6.89
C SER A 178 7.58 -8.65 6.37
N ILE A 179 6.86 -7.70 6.98
CA ILE A 179 6.94 -6.27 6.67
C ILE A 179 8.20 -5.69 7.30
N GLU A 180 8.44 -6.00 8.57
CA GLU A 180 9.57 -5.50 9.38
C GLU A 180 10.81 -6.40 9.27
N SER A 181 10.92 -7.21 8.20
CA SER A 181 12.02 -8.17 8.06
C SER A 181 13.40 -7.48 8.04
N GLU A 182 13.49 -6.30 7.41
CA GLU A 182 14.71 -5.48 7.35
C GLU A 182 15.13 -4.99 8.75
N MET A 183 14.18 -4.61 9.59
CA MET A 183 14.46 -4.22 10.98
C MET A 183 14.88 -5.43 11.82
N LEU A 184 14.30 -6.61 11.56
CA LEU A 184 14.66 -7.85 12.25
C LEU A 184 16.11 -8.27 11.96
N GLU A 185 16.62 -8.04 10.75
CA GLU A 185 18.01 -8.36 10.38
C GLU A 185 19.03 -7.58 11.22
N LEU A 186 18.66 -6.40 11.71
CA LEU A 186 19.50 -5.57 12.58
C LEU A 186 19.50 -6.04 14.05
N LEU A 187 18.56 -6.90 14.45
CA LEU A 187 18.43 -7.36 15.84
C LEU A 187 19.31 -8.58 16.11
N ASN A 188 20.02 -8.55 17.25
CA ASN A 188 20.77 -9.71 17.71
C ASN A 188 19.82 -10.74 18.37
N TYR A 189 19.47 -11.77 17.62
CA TYR A 189 18.59 -12.84 18.10
C TYR A 189 19.09 -13.51 19.38
N LYS A 190 20.42 -13.63 19.57
CA LYS A 190 21.00 -14.28 20.75
C LYS A 190 20.70 -13.51 22.03
N THR A 191 20.79 -12.18 22.00
CA THR A 191 20.50 -11.35 23.17
C THR A 191 19.01 -11.35 23.50
N LEU A 192 18.15 -11.34 22.48
CA LEU A 192 16.69 -11.46 22.64
C LEU A 192 16.29 -12.80 23.29
N ILE A 193 16.83 -13.92 22.80
CA ILE A 193 16.55 -15.24 23.36
C ILE A 193 16.97 -15.30 24.84
N ASN A 194 18.17 -14.83 25.15
CA ASN A 194 18.69 -14.83 26.51
C ASN A 194 17.83 -13.95 27.45
N ASN A 195 17.35 -12.81 26.98
CA ASN A 195 16.46 -11.94 27.76
C ASN A 195 15.10 -12.59 28.05
N VAL A 196 14.50 -13.27 27.08
CA VAL A 196 13.23 -14.00 27.27
C VAL A 196 13.41 -15.13 28.28
N VAL A 197 14.50 -15.90 28.18
CA VAL A 197 14.85 -16.94 29.16
C VAL A 197 15.07 -16.34 30.55
N ALA A 198 15.76 -15.21 30.66
CA ALA A 198 16.03 -14.53 31.93
C ALA A 198 14.78 -13.90 32.59
N GLN A 199 13.73 -13.58 31.82
CA GLN A 199 12.45 -13.12 32.36
C GLN A 199 11.55 -14.27 32.81
N ASN A 200 11.57 -15.38 32.07
CA ASN A 200 10.75 -16.56 32.40
C ASN A 200 11.30 -17.32 33.62
N THR A 201 12.61 -17.34 33.82
CA THR A 201 13.24 -17.93 35.03
C THR A 201 12.89 -17.18 36.31
N ARG A 202 12.55 -15.88 36.25
CA ARG A 202 12.11 -15.10 37.41
C ARG A 202 10.66 -15.35 37.84
N LYS A 203 9.84 -15.99 37.00
CA LYS A 203 8.43 -16.32 37.32
C LYS A 203 8.24 -17.70 37.95
N ILE A 204 9.32 -18.49 38.12
CA ILE A 204 9.27 -19.87 38.65
C ILE A 204 9.57 -19.92 40.17
N THR A 205 9.57 -18.77 40.84
CA THR A 205 9.65 -18.66 42.31
C THR A 205 8.40 -17.96 42.82
#